data_AF-A0A966NPQ9-F1
#
_entry.id   AF-A0A966NPQ9-F1
#
_cell.length_a   1.000
_cell.length_b   1.000
_cell.length_c   1.000
_cell.angle_alpha   90.00
_cell.angle_beta   90.00
_cell.angle_gamma   90.00
#
_symmetry.space_group_name_H-M   'P 1'
#
loop_
_entity.id
_entity.type
_entity.pdbx_description
1 polymer ?
#
loop_
_entity_poly.entity_id
_entity_poly.type
_entity_poly.pdbx_seq_one_letter_code
_entity_poly.pdbx_strand_id
1 'polypeptide(L)' 'MSKRISSRNLALELVRVTETAAIAASRWVGRGAKNDADQAAV' A
#
# COMPACT_ATOMS: atom_id res chain seq x y z
N MET A 1 17.35 -7.34 -18.87
CA MET A 1 16.28 -6.76 -18.02
C MET A 1 16.21 -7.54 -16.71
N SER A 2 17.00 -7.19 -15.69
CA SER A 2 16.89 -7.87 -14.38
C SER A 2 17.25 -6.89 -13.28
N LYS A 3 16.24 -6.17 -12.78
CA LYS A 3 16.37 -5.38 -11.55
C LYS A 3 16.31 -6.35 -10.39
N ARG A 4 17.46 -6.90 -9.98
CA ARG A 4 17.55 -7.65 -8.71
C ARG A 4 17.33 -6.67 -7.56
N ILE A 5 16.10 -6.63 -7.06
CA ILE A 5 15.76 -5.96 -5.81
C ILE A 5 16.15 -6.92 -4.69
N SER A 6 17.43 -6.95 -4.30
CA SER A 6 17.85 -7.74 -3.14
C SER A 6 19.07 -7.12 -2.44
N SER A 7 19.02 -5.80 -2.25
CA SER A 7 19.98 -5.07 -1.40
C SER A 7 19.33 -3.87 -0.69
N ARG A 8 18.00 -3.74 -0.71
CA ARG A 8 17.27 -2.66 -0.02
C ARG A 8 16.77 -3.17 1.33
N ASN A 9 16.79 -2.30 2.34
CA ASN A 9 16.34 -2.64 3.69
C ASN A 9 14.87 -3.08 3.65
N LEU A 10 14.63 -4.38 3.87
CA LEU A 10 13.30 -4.97 3.76
C LEU A 10 12.30 -4.39 4.76
N ALA A 11 12.76 -4.03 5.97
CA ALA A 11 11.89 -3.43 6.98
C ALA A 11 11.35 -2.07 6.51
N LEU A 12 12.21 -1.23 5.92
CA LEU A 12 11.79 0.06 5.38
C LEU A 12 10.91 -0.08 4.13
N GLU A 13 11.15 -1.08 3.29
CA GLU A 13 10.29 -1.34 2.13
C GLU A 13 8.91 -1.86 2.56
N LEU A 14 8.81 -2.66 3.62
CA LEU A 14 7.53 -3.08 4.19
C LEU A 14 6.71 -1.88 4.69
N VAL A 15 7.34 -0.97 5.43
CA VAL A 15 6.69 0.26 5.90
C VAL A 15 6.16 1.07 4.71
N ARG A 16 6.96 1.28 3.67
CA ARG A 16 6.53 2.04 2.48
C ARG A 16 5.32 1.43 1.76
N VAL A 17 5.23 0.10 1.68
CA VAL A 17 4.05 -0.58 1.11
C VAL A 17 2.81 -0.28 1.95
N THR A 18 2.92 -0.37 3.27
CA THR A 18 1.77 -0.09 4.17
C THR A 18 1.32 1.37 4.13
N GLU A 19 2.25 2.34 4.04
CA GLU A 19 1.93 3.76 3.87
C GLU A 19 1.17 4.00 2.56
N THR A 20 1.64 3.41 1.47
CA THR A 20 1.00 3.57 0.15
C THR A 20 -0.42 2.99 0.16
N ALA A 21 -0.61 1.81 0.74
CA ALA A 21 -1.93 1.19 0.91
C ALA A 21 -2.87 2.06 1.77
N ALA A 22 -2.37 2.59 2.89
CA ALA A 22 -3.15 3.46 3.77
C ALA A 22 -3.57 4.76 3.07
N ILE A 23 -2.66 5.39 2.31
CA ILE A 23 -2.96 6.60 1.53
C ILE A 23 -4.05 6.33 0.49
N ALA A 24 -3.97 5.19 -0.23
CA ALA A 24 -4.97 4.84 -1.23
C ALA A 24 -6.36 4.59 -0.61
N ALA A 25 -6.43 3.87 0.52
CA ALA A 25 -7.67 3.63 1.26
C ALA A 25 -8.24 4.89 1.91
N SER A 26 -7.40 5.85 2.33
CA SER A 26 -7.81 7.04 3.09
C SER A 26 -8.90 7.87 2.42
N ARG A 27 -8.94 7.87 1.08
CA ARG A 27 -9.94 8.60 0.30
C ARG A 27 -11.37 8.11 0.53
N TRP A 28 -11.53 6.87 1.01
CA TRP A 28 -12.80 6.17 1.18
C TRP A 28 -13.34 6.19 2.62
N VAL A 29 -12.59 6.80 3.56
CA VAL A 29 -13.01 6.94 4.95
C VAL A 29 -14.34 7.70 5.04
N GLY A 30 -15.27 7.17 5.84
CA GLY A 30 -16.59 7.77 6.06
C GLY A 30 -17.60 7.58 4.93
N ARG A 31 -17.25 6.90 3.83
CA ARG A 31 -18.15 6.71 2.68
C ARG A 31 -19.07 5.49 2.79
N GLY A 32 -18.90 4.66 3.83
CA GLY A 32 -19.62 3.38 3.95
C GLY A 32 -19.24 2.33 2.88
N ALA A 33 -18.29 2.63 2.00
CA ALA A 33 -17.89 1.80 0.87
C ALA A 33 -16.67 0.92 1.22
N LYS A 34 -16.88 -0.07 2.10
CA LYS A 34 -15.81 -0.98 2.58
C LYS A 34 -15.04 -1.65 1.44
N ASN A 35 -15.75 -2.23 0.47
CA ASN A 35 -15.13 -3.06 -0.56
C ASN A 35 -14.28 -2.21 -1.52
N ASP A 36 -14.73 -0.99 -1.85
CA ASP A 36 -13.97 -0.07 -2.69
C ASP A 36 -12.71 0.43 -1.96
N ALA A 37 -12.81 0.66 -0.65
CA ALA A 37 -11.67 1.02 0.18
C ALA A 37 -10.61 -0.11 0.25
N ASP A 38 -11.07 -1.36 0.39
CA ASP A 38 -10.22 -2.55 0.40
C ASP A 38 -9.54 -2.76 -0.96
N GLN A 39 -10.31 -2.65 -2.05
CA GLN A 39 -9.78 -2.77 -3.40
C GLN A 39 -8.77 -1.66 -3.74
N ALA A 40 -8.92 -0.47 -3.16
CA ALA A 40 -7.95 0.61 -3.32
C ALA A 40 -6.63 0.36 -2.56
N ALA A 41 -6.64 -0.49 -1.53
CA ALA A 41 -5.47 -0.77 -0.69
C ALA A 41 -4.62 -1.96 -1.18
N VAL A 42 -5.12 -2.78 -2.11
CA VAL A 42 -4.55 -4.05 -2.58
C VAL A 42 -3.99 -3.96 -3.99
#